data_AF-A0A932GPV8-F1
#
_entry.id   AF-A0A932GPV8-F1
#
_cell.length_a   1.000
_cell.length_b   1.000
_cell.length_c   1.000
_cell.angle_alpha   90.00
_cell.angle_beta   90.00
_cell.angle_gamma   90.00
#
_symmetry.space_group_name_H-M   'P 1'
#
loop_
_entity.id
_entity.type
_entity.pdbx_description
1 polymer ?
#
loop_
_entity_poly.entity_id
_entity_poly.type
_entity_poly.pdbx_seq_one_letter_code
_entity_poly.pdbx_strand_id
1 'polypeptide(L)' 'MMIDQAEIEVYNYSRFVGSEEFLAFRTILPVGSPAPDFQAMLLETGQSVQLSDYWRKGDVVIEFGSLT' A
#
# COMPACT_ATOMS: atom_id res chain seq x y z
N MET A 1 -3.08 -28.84 31.87
CA MET A 1 -2.24 -27.64 31.75
C MET A 1 -2.44 -27.16 30.33
N MET A 2 -3.29 -26.14 30.14
CA MET A 2 -3.62 -25.60 28.82
C MET A 2 -2.45 -24.74 28.37
N ILE A 3 -1.88 -25.05 27.22
CA ILE A 3 -0.94 -24.15 26.53
C ILE A 3 -1.81 -23.42 25.51
N ASP A 4 -2.20 -22.19 25.82
CA ASP A 4 -2.74 -21.25 24.83
C ASP A 4 -1.64 -20.99 23.80
N GLN A 5 -1.61 -21.80 22.74
CA GLN A 5 -0.88 -21.46 21.54
C GLN A 5 -1.71 -20.40 20.83
N ALA A 6 -1.43 -19.13 21.12
CA ALA A 6 -1.84 -18.05 20.23
C ALA A 6 -1.35 -18.42 18.83
N GLU A 7 -2.28 -18.70 17.92
CA GLU A 7 -2.00 -18.86 16.50
C GLU A 7 -1.17 -17.65 16.09
N ILE A 8 0.08 -17.89 15.69
CA ILE A 8 0.88 -16.86 15.04
C ILE A 8 0.11 -16.53 13.78
N GLU A 9 -0.62 -15.41 13.77
CA GLU A 9 -1.20 -14.86 12.55
C GLU A 9 -0.06 -14.62 11.59
N VAL A 10 0.12 -15.56 10.66
CA VAL A 10 1.14 -15.48 9.63
C VAL A 10 0.83 -14.24 8.81
N TYR A 11 1.71 -13.24 8.89
CA TYR A 11 1.63 -12.03 8.10
C TYR A 11 1.35 -12.38 6.62
N ASN A 12 0.29 -11.80 6.06
CA ASN A 12 -0.32 -12.16 4.77
C ASN A 12 0.60 -12.06 3.53
N TYR A 13 1.89 -11.75 3.70
CA TYR A 13 2.88 -11.58 2.64
C TYR A 13 4.05 -12.57 2.68
N SER A 14 3.98 -13.65 3.47
CA SER A 14 5.05 -14.66 3.49
C SER A 14 5.30 -15.32 2.13
N ARG A 15 4.30 -15.33 1.25
CA ARG A 15 4.44 -15.71 -0.16
C ARG A 15 3.49 -14.87 -1.03
N PHE A 16 4.04 -13.86 -1.69
CA PHE A 16 3.30 -13.06 -2.67
C PHE A 16 3.04 -13.88 -3.94
N VAL A 17 1.79 -14.20 -4.25
CA VAL A 17 1.37 -14.83 -5.52
C VAL A 17 0.68 -13.77 -6.36
N GLY A 18 1.46 -13.01 -7.12
CA GLY A 18 0.94 -11.98 -8.03
C GLY A 18 0.37 -12.59 -9.31
N SER A 19 -0.72 -12.02 -9.82
CA SER A 19 -1.12 -12.18 -11.23
C SER A 19 -0.17 -11.39 -12.14
N GLU A 20 -0.15 -11.71 -13.44
CA GLU A 20 0.68 -10.97 -14.43
C GLU A 20 0.38 -9.45 -14.43
N GLU A 21 -0.87 -9.06 -14.18
CA GLU A 21 -1.29 -7.66 -14.06
C GLU A 21 -0.62 -6.94 -12.88
N PHE A 22 -0.41 -7.62 -11.75
CA PHE A 22 0.28 -7.02 -10.60
C PHE A 22 1.80 -6.92 -10.85
N LEU A 23 2.38 -7.87 -11.59
CA LEU A 23 3.78 -7.80 -11.99
C LEU A 23 4.05 -6.63 -12.95
N ALA A 24 3.09 -6.30 -13.82
CA ALA A 24 3.18 -5.11 -14.68
C ALA A 24 3.34 -3.82 -13.86
N PHE A 25 2.69 -3.71 -12.69
CA PHE A 25 2.80 -2.55 -11.80
C PHE A 25 4.25 -2.26 -11.36
N ARG A 26 5.05 -3.31 -11.11
CA ARG A 26 6.46 -3.16 -10.72
C ARG A 26 7.35 -2.57 -11.81
N THR A 27 6.95 -2.73 -13.07
CA THR A 27 7.74 -2.27 -14.23
C THR A 27 7.37 -0.87 -14.70
N ILE A 28 6.22 -0.34 -14.26
CA ILE A 28 5.71 0.96 -14.70
C ILE A 28 6.43 2.12 -14.00
N LEU A 29 6.92 1.92 -12.77
CA LEU A 29 7.60 2.97 -11.98
C LEU A 29 8.94 2.46 -11.41
N PRO A 30 10.05 2.63 -12.15
CA PRO A 30 11.38 2.31 -11.67
C PRO A 30 11.77 3.12 -10.43
N VAL A 31 12.60 2.55 -9.56
CA VAL A 31 13.19 3.26 -8.41
C VAL A 31 13.95 4.51 -8.89
N GLY A 32 13.75 5.63 -8.20
CA GLY A 32 14.32 6.94 -8.57
C GLY A 32 13.47 7.74 -9.55
N SER A 33 12.38 7.16 -10.07
CA SER A 33 11.39 7.91 -10.85
C SER A 33 10.61 8.88 -9.95
N PRO A 34 10.10 10.00 -10.49
CA PRO A 34 9.14 10.84 -9.79
C PRO A 34 7.92 10.04 -9.33
N ALA A 35 7.50 10.23 -8.08
CA ALA A 35 6.27 9.64 -7.57
C ALA A 35 5.05 10.19 -8.34
N PRO A 36 4.09 9.35 -8.77
CA PRO A 36 2.86 9.81 -9.40
C PRO A 36 2.06 10.69 -8.45
N ASP A 37 1.70 11.89 -8.91
CA ASP A 37 0.92 12.83 -8.13
C ASP A 37 -0.52 12.89 -8.62
N PHE A 38 -1.39 12.08 -8.01
CA PHE A 38 -2.82 12.04 -8.33
C PHE A 38 -3.68 12.45 -7.14
N GLN A 39 -4.93 12.82 -7.46
CA GLN A 39 -5.93 13.16 -6.46
C GLN A 39 -6.55 11.89 -5.86
N ALA A 40 -6.67 11.88 -4.54
CA ALA A 40 -7.36 10.85 -3.76
C ALA A 40 -8.47 11.48 -2.92
N MET A 41 -9.44 10.68 -2.49
CA MET A 41 -10.47 11.12 -1.56
C MET A 41 -10.06 10.73 -0.13
N LEU A 42 -10.01 11.72 0.77
CA LEU A 42 -9.79 11.48 2.19
C LEU A 42 -11.10 10.97 2.82
N LEU A 43 -11.11 9.74 3.30
CA LEU A 43 -12.34 9.10 3.80
C LEU A 43 -12.93 9.79 5.03
N GLU A 44 -12.09 10.36 5.90
CA GLU A 44 -12.54 11.03 7.13
C GLU A 44 -13.39 12.28 6.85
N THR A 45 -13.07 13.00 5.77
CA THR A 45 -13.69 14.31 5.46
C THR A 45 -14.47 14.34 4.16
N GLY A 46 -14.30 13.33 3.30
CA GLY A 46 -14.80 13.28 1.94
C GLY A 46 -14.13 14.28 0.98
N GLN A 47 -13.07 14.97 1.41
CA GLN A 47 -12.40 15.97 0.59
C GLN A 47 -11.39 15.34 -0.37
N SER A 48 -11.18 15.99 -1.52
CA SER A 48 -10.09 15.65 -2.42
C SER A 48 -8.76 16.14 -1.85
N VAL A 49 -7.74 15.30 -1.89
CA VAL A 49 -6.37 15.59 -1.48
C VAL A 49 -5.40 15.21 -2.59
N GLN A 50 -4.29 15.94 -2.68
CA GLN A 50 -3.21 15.64 -3.62
C GLN A 50 -2.13 14.83 -2.88
N LEU A 51 -1.65 13.71 -3.44
CA LEU A 51 -0.66 12.89 -2.73
C LEU A 51 0.64 13.66 -2.38
N SER A 52 1.04 14.63 -3.20
CA SER A 52 2.19 15.48 -2.93
C SER A 52 2.08 16.33 -1.67
N ASP A 53 0.88 16.52 -1.12
CA ASP A 53 0.69 17.21 0.16
C ASP A 53 1.19 16.41 1.37
N TYR A 54 1.43 15.11 1.18
CA TYR A 54 1.96 14.21 2.21
C TYR A 54 3.49 14.09 2.09
N TRP A 55 4.03 13.70 0.93
CA TRP A 55 5.49 13.52 0.81
C TRP A 55 6.29 14.82 0.80
N ARG A 56 5.66 15.99 0.56
CA ARG A 56 6.34 17.29 0.80
C ARG A 56 6.71 17.51 2.26
N LYS A 57 6.06 16.81 3.20
CA LYS A 57 6.29 16.97 4.64
C LYS A 57 7.31 15.99 5.20
N GLY A 58 7.69 14.97 4.44
CA GLY A 58 8.65 13.93 4.84
C GLY A 58 8.46 12.65 4.02
N ASP A 59 9.23 11.62 4.34
CA ASP A 59 9.12 10.32 3.68
C ASP A 59 7.77 9.65 3.99
N VAL A 60 7.15 9.07 2.97
CA VAL A 60 5.82 8.43 3.06
C VAL A 60 5.88 7.03 2.47
N VAL A 61 5.21 6.10 3.13
CA VAL A 61 4.90 4.76 2.60
C VAL A 61 3.44 4.76 2.17
N ILE A 62 3.18 4.36 0.91
CA ILE A 62 1.84 4.26 0.34
C ILE A 62 1.54 2.80 0.09
N GLU A 63 0.39 2.34 0.57
CA GLU A 63 -0.14 1.00 0.32
C GLU A 63 -1.40 1.09 -0.53
N PHE A 64 -1.48 0.27 -1.57
CA PHE A 64 -2.67 0.13 -2.41
C PHE A 64 -3.37 -1.18 -2.10
N GLY A 65 -4.67 -1.12 -1.81
CA GLY A 65 -5.47 -2.29 -1.50
C GLY A 65 -6.96 -2.03 -1.68
N SER A 66 -7.73 -3.09 -1.67
CA SER A 66 -9.20 -3.07 -1.68
C SER A 66 -9.73 -4.12 -0.72
N LEU A 67 -10.87 -3.83 -0.09
CA LEU A 67 -11.67 -4.87 0.56
C LEU A 67 -12.38 -5.65 -0.54
N THR A 68 -12.10 -6.95 -0.64
CA THR A 68 -12.82 -7.90 -1.51
C THR A 68 -13.67 -8.84 -0.67
#